data_AF-A0A1Y3BQH4-F1
#
_entry.id   AF-A0A1Y3BQH4-F1
#
_cell.length_a   1.000
_cell.length_b   1.000
_cell.length_c   1.000
_cell.angle_alpha   90.00
_cell.angle_beta   90.00
_cell.angle_gamma   90.00
#
_symmetry.space_group_name_H-M   'P 1'
#
loop_
_entity.id
_entity.type
_entity.pdbx_description
1 polymer ?
#
loop_
_entity_poly.entity_id
_entity_poly.type
_entity_poly.pdbx_seq_one_letter_code
_entity_poly.pdbx_strand_id
1 'polypeptide(L)' 'LNKDKSGGAWCPSKQLGSDTSGTEWIQVDLGSLHVVTGVATQGRYGKGLGQEFTEWYSLFYSRQTMPSKWIKWKSLNGR' A
#
# COMPACT_ATOMS: atom_id res chain seq x y z
N LEU A 1 -14.94 -3.56 -1.36
CA LEU A 1 -14.46 -4.48 -0.32
C LEU A 1 -14.87 -5.92 -0.65
N ASN A 2 -14.25 -6.91 -0.01
CA ASN A 2 -14.64 -8.33 -0.02
C ASN A 2 -14.57 -8.96 -1.42
N LYS A 3 -13.42 -8.85 -2.08
CA LYS A 3 -13.18 -9.46 -3.38
C LYS A 3 -12.35 -10.74 -3.20
N ASP A 4 -12.72 -11.80 -3.89
CA ASP A 4 -11.99 -13.08 -3.92
C ASP A 4 -11.41 -13.42 -5.31
N LYS A 5 -11.44 -12.47 -6.25
CA LYS A 5 -10.80 -12.66 -7.56
C LYS A 5 -9.28 -12.76 -7.37
N SER A 6 -8.66 -13.70 -8.08
CA SER A 6 -7.20 -13.88 -8.11
C SER A 6 -6.56 -13.98 -6.71
N GLY A 7 -7.16 -14.75 -5.80
CA GLY A 7 -6.66 -14.91 -4.43
C GLY A 7 -7.17 -13.87 -3.42
N GLY A 8 -7.84 -12.81 -3.90
CA GLY A 8 -8.62 -11.90 -3.05
C GLY A 8 -7.87 -10.75 -2.39
N ALA A 9 -6.56 -10.64 -2.62
CA ALA A 9 -5.74 -9.48 -2.26
C ALA A 9 -4.43 -9.49 -3.05
N TRP A 10 -3.65 -8.42 -2.91
CA TRP A 10 -2.23 -8.44 -3.27
C TRP A 10 -1.44 -8.95 -2.06
N CYS A 11 -0.55 -9.91 -2.31
CA CYS A 11 0.43 -10.39 -1.35
C CYS A 11 1.81 -10.40 -2.03
N PRO A 12 2.87 -9.88 -1.38
CA PRO A 12 4.21 -10.04 -1.90
C PRO A 12 4.60 -11.53 -1.95
N SER A 13 5.51 -11.88 -2.85
CA SER A 13 5.90 -13.28 -3.06
C SER A 13 6.58 -13.91 -1.84
N LYS A 14 7.28 -13.10 -1.03
CA LYS A 14 7.96 -13.51 0.19
C LYS A 14 7.32 -12.84 1.40
N GLN A 15 7.23 -13.58 2.50
CA GLN A 15 6.83 -13.01 3.78
C GLN A 15 7.86 -11.96 4.23
N LEU A 16 7.35 -10.83 4.72
CA LEU A 16 8.20 -9.76 5.26
C LEU A 16 8.55 -10.07 6.71
N GLY A 17 9.85 -10.05 7.01
CA GLY A 17 10.39 -10.08 8.37
C GLY A 17 10.88 -8.69 8.78
N SER A 18 11.52 -8.59 9.94
CA SER A 18 12.13 -7.34 10.42
C SER A 18 13.08 -6.73 9.38
N ASP A 19 13.89 -7.57 8.76
CA ASP A 19 15.01 -7.15 7.91
C ASP A 19 14.58 -6.85 6.47
N THR A 20 13.37 -7.26 6.09
CA THR A 20 12.76 -7.00 4.77
C THR A 20 11.58 -6.05 4.86
N SER A 21 11.30 -5.48 6.03
CA SER A 21 10.23 -4.51 6.20
C SER A 21 10.46 -3.28 5.31
N GLY A 22 9.47 -2.96 4.47
CA GLY A 22 9.52 -1.82 3.55
C GLY A 22 10.23 -2.06 2.21
N THR A 23 10.64 -3.29 1.89
CA THR A 23 11.23 -3.61 0.57
C THR A 23 10.18 -3.83 -0.52
N GLU A 24 8.98 -4.25 -0.15
CA GLU A 24 7.87 -4.56 -1.07
C GLU A 24 6.85 -3.41 -1.11
N TRP A 25 6.24 -3.20 -2.28
CA TRP A 25 5.31 -2.08 -2.50
C TRP A 25 4.27 -2.40 -3.57
N ILE A 26 3.14 -1.68 -3.52
CA ILE A 26 2.18 -1.55 -4.62
C ILE A 26 2.21 -0.10 -5.07
N GLN A 27 2.35 0.12 -6.38
CA GLN A 27 2.23 1.45 -6.98
C GLN A 27 0.86 1.59 -7.63
N VAL A 28 0.23 2.74 -7.42
CA VAL A 28 -1.01 3.13 -8.09
C VAL A 28 -0.69 4.37 -8.91
N ASP A 29 -0.82 4.27 -10.24
CA ASP A 29 -0.78 5.42 -11.13
C ASP A 29 -2.18 6.03 -11.23
N LEU A 30 -2.30 7.31 -10.90
CA LEU A 30 -3.55 8.06 -10.93
C LEU A 30 -3.79 8.77 -12.28
N GLY A 31 -2.84 8.69 -13.23
CA GLY A 31 -2.93 9.27 -14.58
C GLY A 31 -2.78 10.80 -14.65
N SER A 32 -3.19 11.54 -13.62
CA SER A 32 -3.01 12.99 -13.49
C SER A 32 -2.75 13.41 -12.05
N LEU A 33 -2.48 14.70 -11.82
CA LEU A 33 -2.33 15.23 -10.46
C LEU A 33 -3.65 15.12 -9.67
N HIS A 34 -3.58 14.53 -8.49
CA HIS A 34 -4.71 14.36 -7.58
C HIS A 34 -4.35 14.79 -6.16
N VAL A 35 -5.35 15.28 -5.43
CA VAL A 35 -5.26 15.49 -3.97
C VAL A 35 -5.81 14.24 -3.28
N VAL A 36 -4.94 13.48 -2.64
CA VAL A 36 -5.31 12.28 -1.87
C VAL A 36 -5.51 12.66 -0.41
N THR A 37 -6.73 12.49 0.10
CA THR A 37 -7.11 12.88 1.48
C THR A 37 -7.14 11.71 2.46
N GLY A 38 -7.11 10.47 1.96
CA GLY A 38 -7.16 9.29 2.81
C GLY A 38 -6.79 8.02 2.06
N VAL A 39 -6.44 6.99 2.83
CA VAL A 39 -6.12 5.65 2.35
C VAL A 39 -6.90 4.66 3.21
N ALA A 40 -7.58 3.71 2.56
CA ALA A 40 -8.22 2.59 3.23
C ALA A 40 -7.53 1.30 2.76
N THR A 41 -7.05 0.50 3.70
CA THR A 41 -6.45 -0.81 3.44
C THR A 41 -7.46 -1.92 3.75
N GLN A 42 -7.33 -3.05 3.06
CA GLN A 42 -8.05 -4.27 3.39
C GLN A 42 -7.10 -5.46 3.21
N GLY A 43 -7.10 -6.38 4.17
CA GLY A 43 -6.41 -7.67 4.04
C GLY A 43 -7.10 -8.60 3.04
N ARG A 44 -6.57 -9.82 2.92
CA ARG A 44 -7.19 -10.86 2.11
C ARG A 44 -8.55 -11.23 2.68
N TYR A 45 -9.60 -11.13 1.87
CA TYR A 45 -10.94 -11.51 2.32
C TYR A 45 -11.07 -13.03 2.49
N GLY A 46 -10.70 -13.80 1.47
CA GLY A 46 -10.66 -15.26 1.54
C GLY A 46 -12.00 -15.88 1.89
N LYS A 47 -13.10 -15.37 1.33
CA LYS A 47 -14.48 -15.73 1.72
C LYS A 47 -14.78 -15.58 3.23
N GLY A 48 -14.11 -14.64 3.89
CA GLY A 48 -14.22 -14.43 5.34
C GLY A 48 -13.27 -15.30 6.18
N LEU A 49 -12.44 -16.13 5.55
CA LEU A 49 -11.43 -16.97 6.22
C LEU A 49 -10.00 -16.44 6.06
N GLY A 50 -9.82 -15.30 5.37
CA GLY A 50 -8.50 -14.69 5.24
C GLY A 50 -7.94 -14.20 6.57
N GLN A 51 -6.63 -14.39 6.76
CA GLN A 51 -5.91 -14.02 7.98
C GLN A 51 -4.77 -13.02 7.70
N GLU A 52 -4.51 -12.75 6.43
CA GLU A 52 -3.39 -11.96 5.96
C GLU A 52 -3.83 -10.51 5.79
N PHE A 53 -3.22 -9.62 6.57
CA PHE A 53 -3.40 -8.18 6.48
C PHE A 53 -2.10 -7.47 6.84
N THR A 54 -1.97 -6.22 6.41
CA THR A 54 -0.84 -5.38 6.82
C THR A 54 -1.21 -4.59 8.06
N GLU A 55 -0.42 -4.71 9.11
CA GLU A 55 -0.60 -3.95 10.35
C GLU A 55 -0.05 -2.53 10.21
N TRP A 56 1.04 -2.38 9.46
CA TRP A 56 1.77 -1.13 9.31
C TRP A 56 2.18 -0.93 7.86
N TYR A 57 2.02 0.30 7.37
CA TYR A 57 2.49 0.70 6.06
C TYR A 57 3.09 2.09 6.10
N SER A 58 3.96 2.37 5.13
CA SER A 58 4.42 3.73 4.83
C SER A 58 3.89 4.14 3.46
N LEU A 59 3.46 5.39 3.32
CA LEU A 59 3.04 5.94 2.04
C LEU A 59 4.18 6.76 1.44
N PHE A 60 4.42 6.56 0.15
CA PHE A 60 5.32 7.38 -0.65
C PHE A 60 4.54 7.92 -1.84
N TYR A 61 4.85 9.14 -2.25
CA TYR A 61 4.25 9.75 -3.43
C TYR A 61 5.30 10.38 -4.33
N SER A 62 5.01 10.41 -5.62
CA SER A 62 5.79 11.09 -6.65
C SER A 62 4.86 12.04 -7.40
N ARG A 63 5.42 13.11 -7.96
CA ARG A 63 4.67 14.07 -8.78
C ARG A 63 5.20 14.00 -10.21
N GLN A 64 4.35 14.26 -11.18
CA GLN A 64 4.73 14.24 -12.60
C GLN A 64 5.89 15.19 -12.93
N THR A 65 6.04 16.28 -12.16
CA THR A 65 7.18 17.20 -12.28
C THR A 65 8.51 16.62 -11.78
N MET A 66 8.49 15.49 -11.06
CA MET A 66 9.66 14.79 -10.52
C MET A 66 9.41 13.26 -10.46
N PRO A 67 9.24 12.57 -11.60
CA PRO A 67 8.70 11.21 -11.65
C PRO A 67 9.52 10.17 -10.88
N SER A 68 10.84 10.33 -10.82
CA SER A 68 11.75 9.42 -10.10
C SER A 68 11.97 9.77 -8.63
N LYS A 69 11.35 10.85 -8.13
CA LYS A 69 11.54 11.32 -6.76
C LYS A 69 10.36 10.90 -5.89
N TRP A 70 10.57 9.84 -5.11
CA TRP A 70 9.62 9.38 -4.10
C TRP A 70 9.82 10.14 -2.79
N ILE A 71 8.73 10.71 -2.28
CA ILE A 71 8.70 11.45 -1.02
C ILE A 71 7.88 10.63 -0.03
N LYS A 72 8.48 10.27 1.11
CA LYS A 72 7.74 9.63 2.21
C LYS A 72 6.73 10.62 2.76
N TRP A 73 5.46 10.24 2.74
CA TRP A 73 4.41 11.00 3.42
C TRP A 73 4.66 10.97 4.92
N LYS A 74 4.45 12.12 5.56
CA LYS A 74 4.49 12.27 7.01
C LYS A 74 3.19 12.92 7.43
N SER A 75 2.60 12.43 8.50
CA SER A 75 1.49 13.13 9.13
C SER A 75 1.93 14.54 9.51
N LEU A 76 1.01 15.50 9.39
CA LEU A 76 1.23 16.88 9.87
C LEU A 76 1.62 16.91 11.35
N ASN A 77 1.25 15.87 12.10
CA ASN A 77 1.51 15.76 13.53
C ASN A 77 2.82 15.04 13.86
N GLY A 78 3.65 14.70 12.87
CA GLY A 78 4.97 14.09 13.06
C GLY A 78 4.96 12.68 13.67
N ARG A 79 3.79 12.03 13.75
CA ARG A 79 3.63 10.62 14.14
C ARG A 79 3.54 9.73 12.92
#